data_AF-A0A357C2L5-F1
#
_entry.id   AF-A0A357C2L5-F1
#
_cell.length_a   1.000
_cell.length_b   1.000
_cell.length_c   1.000
_cell.angle_alpha   90.00
_cell.angle_beta   90.00
_cell.angle_gamma   90.00
#
_symmetry.space_group_name_H-M   'P 1'
#
loop_
_entity.id
_entity.type
_entity.pdbx_description
1 polymer ?
#
loop_
_entity_poly.entity_id
_entity_poly.type
_entity_poly.pdbx_seq_one_letter_code
_entity_poly.pdbx_strand_id
1 'polypeptide(L)'
;EGDVFLRRIGNELIAQEYERGEGYKGAVFKVAWDNGYKKGDNVSIPRGVNIYDFTFINESDGKRLVLAYDDAGYLNLYDEGIRIWRSRGDYGGFQTTFKRVTPTIMVERGEWAVKDRLFMQNREILVIKRIPLVGMAKGIGYSKSEIRSLWWTGVSMEERTIIDDIPGNALDYTIADNRIIILDKPALGIKFKNILKGENPIGTVLYIYPLKGR
;
A
#
# COMPACT_ATOMS: atom_id res chain seq x y z
N GLU A 1 16.19 -17.59 -16.45
CA GLU A 1 14.90 -17.09 -15.91
C GLU A 1 15.22 -16.06 -14.85
N GLY A 2 14.48 -14.95 -14.81
CA GLY A 2 14.66 -13.92 -13.79
C GLY A 2 13.50 -13.95 -12.81
N ASP A 3 13.78 -13.74 -11.53
CA ASP A 3 12.74 -13.58 -10.53
C ASP A 3 12.00 -12.25 -10.79
N VAL A 4 10.66 -12.32 -10.87
CA VAL A 4 9.80 -11.14 -11.03
C VAL A 4 8.77 -11.10 -9.91
N PHE A 5 8.43 -9.89 -9.46
CA PHE A 5 7.20 -9.67 -8.73
C PHE A 5 6.03 -9.64 -9.70
N LEU A 6 4.90 -10.21 -9.28
CA LEU A 6 3.65 -10.21 -10.03
C LEU A 6 2.57 -9.50 -9.23
N ARG A 7 1.70 -8.78 -9.94
CA ARG A 7 0.52 -8.13 -9.37
C ARG A 7 -0.59 -8.09 -10.39
N ARG A 8 -1.81 -8.41 -9.97
CA ARG A 8 -3.02 -8.09 -10.74
C ARG A 8 -3.44 -6.64 -10.46
N ILE A 9 -3.71 -5.86 -11.50
CA ILE A 9 -4.30 -4.53 -11.40
C ILE A 9 -5.48 -4.43 -12.38
N GLY A 10 -6.69 -4.27 -11.84
CA GLY A 10 -7.91 -4.40 -12.64
C GLY A 10 -7.98 -5.78 -13.34
N ASN A 11 -7.98 -5.76 -14.66
CA ASN A 11 -7.99 -6.98 -15.50
C ASN A 11 -6.62 -7.30 -16.12
N GLU A 12 -5.58 -6.55 -15.76
CA GLU A 12 -4.22 -6.77 -16.27
C GLU A 12 -3.37 -7.51 -15.23
N LEU A 13 -2.51 -8.41 -15.72
CA LEU A 13 -1.39 -8.93 -14.96
C LEU A 13 -0.16 -8.08 -15.31
N ILE A 14 0.51 -7.56 -14.30
CA ILE A 14 1.74 -6.78 -14.45
C ILE A 14 2.86 -7.44 -13.67
N ALA A 15 4.09 -7.17 -14.09
CA ALA A 15 5.31 -7.69 -13.50
C ALA A 15 6.39 -6.61 -13.39
N GLN A 16 7.33 -6.83 -12.49
CA GLN A 16 8.56 -6.04 -12.39
C GLN A 16 9.70 -6.97 -11.97
N GLU A 17 10.88 -6.78 -12.54
CA GLU A 17 12.04 -7.58 -12.23
C GLU A 17 12.49 -7.36 -10.78
N TYR A 18 13.02 -8.42 -10.16
CA TYR A 18 13.63 -8.38 -8.84
C TYR A 18 15.14 -8.57 -8.96
N GLU A 19 15.88 -7.83 -8.15
CA GLU A 19 17.31 -8.02 -7.96
C GLU A 19 17.63 -8.24 -6.49
N ARG A 20 18.30 -9.35 -6.21
CA ARG A 20 18.69 -9.70 -4.85
C ARG A 20 19.55 -8.59 -4.24
N GLY A 21 19.11 -8.07 -3.10
CA GLY A 21 19.78 -6.99 -2.38
C GLY A 21 19.43 -5.58 -2.86
N GLU A 22 18.81 -5.40 -4.03
CA GLU A 22 18.35 -4.09 -4.52
C GLU A 22 16.81 -3.98 -4.55
N GLY A 23 16.07 -5.10 -4.50
CA GLY A 23 14.61 -5.09 -4.52
C GLY A 23 14.07 -4.95 -5.94
N TYR A 24 13.20 -3.98 -6.17
CA TYR A 24 12.60 -3.77 -7.50
C TYR A 24 13.60 -3.23 -8.51
N LYS A 25 13.59 -3.80 -9.71
CA LYS A 25 14.46 -3.43 -10.84
C LYS A 25 13.65 -3.18 -12.10
N GLY A 26 14.09 -2.17 -12.85
CA GLY A 26 13.54 -1.86 -14.17
C GLY A 26 12.10 -1.33 -14.14
N ALA A 27 11.51 -1.23 -15.32
CA ALA A 27 10.13 -0.76 -15.50
C ALA A 27 9.13 -1.85 -15.10
N VAL A 28 7.94 -1.42 -14.68
CA VAL A 28 6.77 -2.29 -14.57
C VAL A 28 6.26 -2.57 -15.98
N PHE A 29 5.95 -3.82 -16.31
CA PHE A 29 5.50 -4.23 -17.63
C PHE A 29 4.28 -5.15 -17.56
N LYS A 30 3.49 -5.20 -18.62
CA LYS A 30 2.33 -6.10 -18.73
C LYS A 30 2.80 -7.53 -18.99
N VAL A 31 2.04 -8.49 -18.50
CA VAL A 31 2.23 -9.90 -18.79
C VAL A 31 1.06 -10.39 -19.62
N ALA A 32 1.35 -10.92 -20.81
CA ALA A 32 0.36 -11.49 -21.71
C ALA A 32 0.46 -13.03 -21.69
N TRP A 33 -0.68 -13.69 -21.88
CA TRP A 33 -0.73 -15.11 -22.15
C TRP A 33 -0.77 -15.35 -23.66
N ASP A 34 0.27 -15.99 -24.19
CA ASP A 34 0.36 -16.44 -25.57
C ASP A 34 1.19 -17.74 -25.61
N ASN A 35 0.51 -18.87 -25.48
CA ASN A 35 1.11 -20.20 -25.30
C ASN A 35 2.14 -20.24 -24.16
N GLY A 36 1.92 -19.42 -23.13
CA GLY A 36 2.84 -19.16 -22.01
C GLY A 36 2.81 -17.70 -21.60
N TYR A 37 3.41 -17.38 -20.45
CA TYR A 37 3.52 -16.00 -19.98
C TYR A 37 4.67 -15.26 -20.69
N LYS A 38 4.36 -14.13 -21.32
CA LYS A 38 5.33 -13.30 -22.05
C LYS A 38 5.33 -11.87 -21.53
N LYS A 39 6.52 -11.25 -21.56
CA LYS A 39 6.71 -9.81 -21.29
C LYS A 39 6.07 -9.00 -22.43
N GLY A 40 5.10 -8.17 -22.08
CA GLY A 40 4.47 -7.20 -22.96
C GLY A 40 5.01 -5.79 -22.75
N ASP A 41 4.20 -4.80 -23.11
CA ASP A 41 4.57 -3.39 -23.05
C ASP A 41 4.79 -2.88 -21.62
N ASN A 42 5.64 -1.86 -21.49
CA ASN A 42 5.83 -1.15 -20.23
C ASN A 42 4.54 -0.42 -19.83
N VAL A 43 4.28 -0.43 -18.53
CA VAL A 43 3.17 0.33 -17.93
C VAL A 43 3.62 1.79 -17.78
N SER A 44 2.83 2.72 -18.29
CA SER A 44 3.08 4.15 -18.13
C SER A 44 2.79 4.59 -16.68
N ILE A 45 3.85 4.72 -15.89
CA ILE A 45 3.81 5.18 -14.49
C ILE A 45 4.97 6.16 -14.23
N PRO A 46 4.86 7.01 -13.20
CA PRO A 46 5.92 7.94 -12.83
C PRO A 46 7.24 7.22 -12.51
N ARG A 47 8.36 7.89 -12.77
CA ARG A 47 9.69 7.35 -12.50
C ARG A 47 9.86 7.08 -10.99
N GLY A 48 10.43 5.91 -10.66
CA GLY A 48 10.69 5.50 -9.28
C GLY A 48 9.52 4.82 -8.57
N VAL A 49 8.35 4.76 -9.21
CA VAL A 49 7.19 4.00 -8.71
C VAL A 49 7.38 2.52 -9.05
N ASN A 50 7.29 1.65 -8.06
CA ASN A 50 7.39 0.20 -8.26
C ASN A 50 6.00 -0.47 -8.36
N ILE A 51 5.98 -1.77 -8.66
CA ILE A 51 4.78 -2.56 -8.93
C ILE A 51 3.72 -2.52 -7.82
N TYR A 52 4.09 -2.33 -6.55
CA TYR A 52 3.15 -2.31 -5.42
C TYR A 52 2.74 -0.89 -4.98
N ASP A 53 3.35 0.15 -5.54
CA ASP A 53 3.20 1.51 -5.03
C ASP A 53 1.92 2.22 -5.45
N PHE A 54 1.27 1.77 -6.53
CA PHE A 54 0.30 2.59 -7.24
C PHE A 54 -1.06 1.91 -7.51
N THR A 55 -2.02 2.74 -7.87
CA THR A 55 -3.27 2.35 -8.54
C THR A 55 -3.62 3.39 -9.61
N PHE A 56 -4.47 3.00 -10.56
CA PHE A 56 -5.01 3.93 -11.55
C PHE A 56 -6.32 4.55 -11.09
N ILE A 57 -6.54 5.81 -11.46
CA ILE A 57 -7.84 6.47 -11.45
C ILE A 57 -8.20 6.72 -12.91
N ASN A 58 -9.29 6.12 -13.38
CA ASN A 58 -9.81 6.38 -14.72
C ASN A 58 -10.92 7.42 -14.62
N GLU A 59 -10.71 8.57 -15.24
CA GLU A 59 -11.68 9.65 -15.33
C GLU A 59 -12.69 9.38 -16.45
N SER A 60 -13.82 10.09 -16.43
CA SER A 60 -14.92 9.89 -17.39
C SER A 60 -14.58 10.31 -18.82
N ASP A 61 -13.59 11.18 -18.99
CA ASP A 61 -13.06 11.62 -20.29
C ASP A 61 -12.03 10.63 -20.89
N GLY A 62 -11.80 9.50 -20.22
CA GLY A 62 -10.81 8.49 -20.62
C GLY A 62 -9.40 8.77 -20.11
N LYS A 63 -9.17 9.89 -19.41
CA LYS A 63 -7.89 10.21 -18.81
C LYS A 63 -7.56 9.22 -17.69
N ARG A 64 -6.30 8.76 -17.65
CA ARG A 64 -5.82 7.82 -16.64
C ARG A 64 -4.76 8.49 -15.77
N LEU A 65 -5.11 8.72 -14.51
CA LEU A 65 -4.20 9.25 -13.50
C LEU A 65 -3.56 8.11 -12.71
N VAL A 66 -2.41 8.39 -12.10
CA VAL A 66 -1.69 7.44 -11.25
C VAL A 66 -1.62 7.98 -9.83
N LEU A 67 -2.26 7.30 -8.88
CA LEU A 67 -2.05 7.54 -7.46
C LEU A 67 -0.97 6.59 -6.97
N ALA A 68 0.10 7.11 -6.39
CA ALA A 68 1.21 6.30 -5.91
C ALA A 68 1.78 6.78 -4.57
N TYR A 69 2.27 5.85 -3.77
CA TYR A 69 3.10 6.17 -2.62
C TYR A 69 4.52 6.56 -3.02
N ASP A 70 5.08 7.58 -2.37
CA ASP A 70 6.53 7.77 -2.31
C ASP A 70 7.17 6.99 -1.16
N ASP A 71 8.51 6.95 -1.12
CA ASP A 71 9.26 6.19 -0.11
C ASP A 71 9.19 6.82 1.29
N ALA A 72 8.77 8.08 1.38
CA ALA A 72 8.51 8.76 2.65
C ALA A 72 7.09 8.48 3.20
N GLY A 73 6.28 7.71 2.47
CA GLY A 73 4.93 7.31 2.88
C GLY A 73 3.83 8.31 2.50
N TYR A 74 4.10 9.30 1.66
CA TYR A 74 3.07 10.20 1.15
C TYR A 74 2.40 9.63 -0.09
N LEU A 75 1.13 9.94 -0.28
CA LEU A 75 0.44 9.68 -1.53
C LEU A 75 0.59 10.87 -2.47
N ASN A 76 0.85 10.58 -3.73
CA ASN A 76 1.06 11.55 -4.79
C ASN A 76 0.18 11.15 -5.98
N LEU A 77 -0.56 12.11 -6.54
CA LEU A 77 -1.35 11.91 -7.75
C LEU A 77 -0.59 12.50 -8.94
N TYR A 78 -0.50 11.73 -10.01
CA TYR A 78 0.20 12.09 -11.23
C TYR A 78 -0.70 12.05 -12.43
N ASP A 79 -0.43 12.98 -13.34
CA ASP A 79 -1.01 13.09 -14.67
C ASP A 79 0.13 13.10 -15.69
N GLU A 80 0.19 12.08 -16.55
CA GLU A 80 1.28 11.91 -17.52
C GLU A 80 2.70 12.05 -16.92
N GLY A 81 2.86 11.59 -15.66
CA GLY A 81 4.12 11.65 -14.91
C GLY A 81 4.37 12.97 -14.17
N ILE A 82 3.53 13.99 -14.36
CA ILE A 82 3.58 15.26 -13.63
C ILE A 82 2.76 15.13 -12.35
N ARG A 83 3.35 15.46 -11.19
CA ARG A 83 2.62 15.44 -9.92
C ARG A 83 1.67 16.63 -9.82
N ILE A 84 0.37 16.36 -9.70
CA ILE A 84 -0.68 17.37 -9.58
C ILE A 84 -1.25 17.49 -8.16
N TRP A 85 -1.01 16.50 -7.30
CA TRP A 85 -1.43 16.55 -5.90
C TRP A 85 -0.52 15.70 -5.00
N ARG A 86 -0.44 16.05 -3.71
CA ARG A 86 0.25 15.30 -2.66
C ARG A 86 -0.58 15.34 -1.37
N SER A 87 -0.63 14.23 -0.65
CA SER A 87 -1.28 14.16 0.66
C SER A 87 -0.62 15.13 1.66
N ARG A 88 -1.41 15.66 2.59
CA ARG A 88 -0.92 16.63 3.59
C ARG A 88 0.13 16.03 4.54
N GLY A 89 0.01 14.75 4.83
CA GLY A 89 0.94 14.00 5.66
C GLY A 89 1.20 12.62 5.07
N ASP A 90 2.18 11.92 5.62
CA ASP A 90 2.41 10.52 5.30
C ASP A 90 1.39 9.59 5.98
N TYR A 91 1.40 8.34 5.54
CA TYR A 91 0.45 7.31 5.95
C TYR A 91 1.00 6.35 7.01
N GLY A 92 2.09 6.72 7.69
CA GLY A 92 2.63 5.97 8.83
C GLY A 92 3.73 4.97 8.48
N GLY A 93 4.31 5.07 7.28
CA GLY A 93 5.37 4.16 6.82
C GLY A 93 4.87 2.75 6.49
N PHE A 94 5.79 1.86 6.16
CA PHE A 94 5.51 0.54 5.62
C PHE A 94 5.98 -0.57 6.54
N GLN A 95 5.26 -1.70 6.54
CA GLN A 95 5.51 -2.82 7.45
C GLN A 95 6.74 -3.64 7.09
N THR A 96 7.01 -3.74 5.80
CA THR A 96 8.08 -4.59 5.29
C THR A 96 9.08 -3.70 4.58
N THR A 97 10.17 -3.37 5.27
CA THR A 97 11.31 -2.66 4.71
C THR A 97 12.54 -3.56 4.69
N PHE A 98 13.37 -3.39 3.67
CA PHE A 98 14.58 -4.17 3.47
C PHE A 98 15.73 -3.22 3.20
N LYS A 99 16.86 -3.45 3.86
CA LYS A 99 18.09 -2.72 3.55
C LYS A 99 18.62 -3.14 2.19
N ARG A 100 19.07 -2.17 1.41
CA ARG A 100 19.83 -2.46 0.19
C ARG A 100 21.20 -3.00 0.55
N VAL A 101 21.60 -4.11 -0.07
CA VAL A 101 22.89 -4.77 0.21
C VAL A 101 24.02 -3.93 -0.38
N THR A 102 25.07 -3.69 0.41
CA THR A 102 26.26 -2.99 -0.06
C THR A 102 27.48 -3.90 0.01
N PRO A 103 28.35 -3.90 -1.02
CA PRO A 103 29.61 -4.64 -0.99
C PRO A 103 30.65 -4.01 -0.04
N THR A 104 30.41 -2.80 0.45
CA THR A 104 31.28 -2.07 1.39
C THR A 104 30.48 -1.55 2.59
N ILE A 105 31.00 -1.81 3.79
CA ILE A 105 30.39 -1.48 5.10
C ILE A 105 30.17 0.03 5.29
N MET A 106 30.84 0.88 4.49
CA MET A 106 30.88 2.34 4.71
C MET A 106 29.80 3.16 3.99
N VAL A 107 28.92 2.56 3.17
CA VAL A 107 27.87 3.31 2.46
C VAL A 107 26.51 2.66 2.69
N GLU A 108 25.56 3.37 3.31
CA GLU A 108 24.17 2.94 3.41
C GLU A 108 23.45 3.34 2.11
N ARG A 109 23.01 2.36 1.29
CA ARG A 109 22.28 2.61 0.03
C ARG A 109 20.79 2.92 0.22
N GLY A 110 20.34 3.03 1.46
CA GLY A 110 18.93 3.21 1.81
C GLY A 110 18.15 1.89 1.85
N GLU A 111 16.83 2.01 1.96
CA GLU A 111 15.91 0.89 2.08
C GLU A 111 14.96 0.83 0.88
N TRP A 112 14.34 -0.32 0.68
CA TRP A 112 13.16 -0.47 -0.18
C TRP A 112 12.04 -1.15 0.62
N ALA A 113 10.80 -0.91 0.23
CA ALA A 113 9.64 -1.38 0.98
C ALA A 113 8.61 -2.06 0.09
N VAL A 114 7.86 -2.99 0.68
CA VAL A 114 6.58 -3.43 0.11
C VAL A 114 5.51 -2.50 0.69
N LYS A 115 4.94 -1.66 -0.18
CA LYS A 115 3.97 -0.63 0.23
C LYS A 115 2.57 -1.22 0.40
N ASP A 116 1.74 -0.53 1.17
CA ASP A 116 0.38 -0.96 1.48
C ASP A 116 -0.50 -0.97 0.22
N ARG A 117 -1.49 -1.86 0.21
CA ARG A 117 -2.42 -1.97 -0.91
C ARG A 117 -3.27 -0.69 -1.02
N LEU A 118 -3.34 -0.16 -2.25
CA LEU A 118 -4.36 0.82 -2.66
C LEU A 118 -5.51 0.06 -3.32
N PHE A 119 -6.71 0.14 -2.74
CA PHE A 119 -7.88 -0.61 -3.23
C PHE A 119 -8.92 0.33 -3.82
N MET A 120 -9.15 0.22 -5.13
CA MET A 120 -10.17 1.00 -5.85
C MET A 120 -11.57 0.36 -5.69
N GLN A 121 -12.55 1.13 -5.24
CA GLN A 121 -13.97 0.75 -5.20
C GLN A 121 -14.85 1.97 -5.44
N ASN A 122 -15.78 1.90 -6.39
CA ASN A 122 -16.77 2.96 -6.67
C ASN A 122 -16.14 4.37 -6.86
N ARG A 123 -15.05 4.46 -7.64
CA ARG A 123 -14.24 5.69 -7.87
C ARG A 123 -13.50 6.23 -6.65
N GLU A 124 -13.56 5.54 -5.52
CA GLU A 124 -12.79 5.89 -4.33
C GLU A 124 -11.66 4.89 -4.12
N ILE A 125 -10.57 5.35 -3.54
CA ILE A 125 -9.44 4.52 -3.17
C ILE A 125 -9.41 4.41 -1.66
N LEU A 126 -9.59 3.18 -1.16
CA LEU A 126 -9.34 2.89 0.23
C LEU A 126 -7.84 2.74 0.45
N VAL A 127 -7.39 3.12 1.65
CA VAL A 127 -5.99 3.07 2.04
C VAL A 127 -5.85 3.01 3.57
N ILE A 128 -4.83 2.29 4.05
CA ILE A 128 -4.47 2.26 5.47
C ILE A 128 -3.65 3.50 5.81
N LYS A 129 -4.04 4.22 6.86
CA LYS A 129 -3.17 5.19 7.54
C LYS A 129 -2.84 4.67 8.93
N ARG A 130 -1.57 4.61 9.28
CA ARG A 130 -1.13 4.24 10.63
C ARG A 130 -0.63 5.45 11.39
N ILE A 131 -0.97 5.53 12.67
CA ILE A 131 -0.56 6.61 13.55
C ILE A 131 0.51 6.07 14.50
N PRO A 132 1.76 6.53 14.39
CA PRO A 132 2.84 6.07 15.26
C PRO A 132 2.54 6.34 16.75
N LEU A 133 3.11 5.51 17.63
CA LEU A 133 3.18 5.85 19.05
C LEU A 133 4.07 7.08 19.24
N VAL A 134 3.64 8.03 20.08
CA VAL A 134 4.42 9.24 20.40
C VAL A 134 5.79 8.83 20.94
N GLY A 135 6.86 9.39 20.35
CA GLY A 135 8.24 9.10 20.72
C GLY A 135 8.84 7.84 20.10
N MET A 136 8.07 7.02 19.37
CA MET A 136 8.60 5.91 18.58
C MET A 136 8.88 6.32 17.14
N ALA A 137 9.91 5.73 16.53
CA ALA A 137 10.13 5.85 15.10
C ALA A 137 9.01 5.13 14.31
N LYS A 138 8.72 5.63 13.11
CA LYS A 138 7.75 4.99 12.19
C LYS A 138 8.14 3.54 11.95
N GLY A 139 7.15 2.64 11.90
CA GLY A 139 7.37 1.20 11.74
C GLY A 139 7.65 0.43 13.04
N ILE A 140 8.06 1.08 14.13
CA ILE A 140 8.43 0.41 15.39
C ILE A 140 7.23 0.22 16.34
N GLY A 141 6.15 0.95 16.13
CA GLY A 141 4.93 0.81 16.92
C GLY A 141 3.87 1.81 16.53
N TYR A 142 2.61 1.38 16.58
CA TYR A 142 1.45 2.18 16.20
C TYR A 142 0.45 2.22 17.36
N SER A 143 -0.11 3.40 17.62
CA SER A 143 -1.15 3.57 18.63
C SER A 143 -2.49 3.12 18.07
N LYS A 144 -2.77 3.56 16.84
CA LYS A 144 -3.96 3.17 16.07
C LYS A 144 -3.70 3.21 14.56
N SER A 145 -4.63 2.63 13.83
CA SER A 145 -4.72 2.69 12.39
C SER A 145 -6.13 3.14 11.96
N GLU A 146 -6.22 3.65 10.74
CA GLU A 146 -7.45 4.14 10.11
C GLU A 146 -7.56 3.51 8.71
N ILE A 147 -8.79 3.28 8.25
CA ILE A 147 -9.07 3.13 6.82
C ILE A 147 -9.60 4.46 6.32
N ARG A 148 -8.86 5.06 5.39
CA ARG A 148 -9.25 6.28 4.69
C ARG A 148 -9.76 5.96 3.31
N SER A 149 -10.61 6.84 2.81
CA SER A 149 -11.11 6.87 1.46
C SER A 149 -10.66 8.15 0.79
N LEU A 150 -10.16 8.01 -0.43
CA LEU A 150 -9.67 9.09 -1.28
C LEU A 150 -10.53 9.16 -2.53
N TRP A 151 -11.00 10.35 -2.88
CA TRP A 151 -11.79 10.58 -4.08
C TRP A 151 -11.28 11.79 -4.85
N TRP A 152 -10.87 11.58 -6.10
CA TRP A 152 -10.48 12.66 -6.99
C TRP A 152 -11.73 13.26 -7.65
N THR A 153 -11.90 14.58 -7.50
CA THR A 153 -13.06 15.32 -8.02
C THR A 153 -12.86 15.88 -9.43
N GLY A 154 -11.67 15.71 -10.00
CA GLY A 154 -11.22 16.42 -11.20
C GLY A 154 -10.36 17.64 -10.88
N VAL A 155 -10.47 18.20 -9.65
CA VAL A 155 -9.74 19.41 -9.23
C VAL A 155 -9.03 19.25 -7.88
N SER A 156 -9.58 18.45 -6.97
CA SER A 156 -9.06 18.21 -5.63
C SER A 156 -9.16 16.73 -5.26
N MET A 157 -8.32 16.31 -4.32
CA MET A 157 -8.49 15.02 -3.64
C MET A 157 -9.28 15.26 -2.35
N GLU A 158 -10.47 14.68 -2.27
CA GLU A 158 -11.24 14.59 -1.04
C GLU A 158 -10.76 13.38 -0.24
N GLU A 159 -10.46 13.61 1.05
CA GLU A 159 -10.04 12.55 1.98
C GLU A 159 -11.06 12.42 3.11
N ARG A 160 -11.53 11.21 3.39
CA ARG A 160 -12.40 10.92 4.55
C ARG A 160 -12.00 9.66 5.29
N THR A 161 -12.20 9.65 6.61
CA THR A 161 -12.00 8.44 7.43
C THR A 161 -13.27 7.57 7.35
N ILE A 162 -13.11 6.30 6.96
CA ILE A 162 -14.21 5.32 6.89
C ILE A 162 -14.27 4.49 8.16
N ILE A 163 -13.11 4.07 8.67
CA ILE A 163 -12.96 3.37 9.93
C ILE A 163 -11.87 4.09 10.70
N ASP A 164 -12.21 4.55 11.89
CA ASP A 164 -11.27 5.14 12.84
C ASP A 164 -10.94 4.13 13.96
N ASP A 165 -9.89 4.43 14.72
CA ASP A 165 -9.53 3.75 15.97
C ASP A 165 -9.35 2.23 15.87
N ILE A 166 -8.79 1.73 14.76
CA ILE A 166 -8.35 0.34 14.68
C ILE A 166 -7.14 0.20 15.61
N PRO A 167 -7.19 -0.66 16.64
CA PRO A 167 -6.11 -0.72 17.62
C PRO A 167 -4.78 -1.14 17.00
N GLY A 168 -3.71 -0.40 17.32
CA GLY A 168 -2.36 -0.75 16.90
C GLY A 168 -2.16 -0.68 15.39
N ASN A 169 -1.70 -1.78 14.81
CA ASN A 169 -1.12 -1.84 13.49
C ASN A 169 -1.99 -2.66 12.53
N ALA A 170 -2.73 -2.00 11.64
CA ALA A 170 -3.42 -2.67 10.54
C ALA A 170 -2.37 -3.23 9.54
N LEU A 171 -2.34 -4.54 9.35
CA LEU A 171 -1.36 -5.24 8.50
C LEU A 171 -1.80 -5.28 7.04
N ASP A 172 -3.04 -5.67 6.78
CA ASP A 172 -3.67 -5.66 5.46
C ASP A 172 -5.18 -5.54 5.63
N TYR A 173 -5.87 -5.25 4.53
CA TYR A 173 -7.33 -5.25 4.48
C TYR A 173 -7.83 -5.75 3.12
N THR A 174 -9.07 -6.20 3.12
CA THR A 174 -9.80 -6.51 1.89
C THR A 174 -11.25 -6.08 2.03
N ILE A 175 -11.93 -6.03 0.89
CA ILE A 175 -13.36 -5.77 0.80
C ILE A 175 -14.01 -7.03 0.26
N ALA A 176 -15.03 -7.50 0.98
CA ALA A 176 -15.87 -8.61 0.55
C ALA A 176 -17.32 -8.20 0.75
N ASP A 177 -18.11 -8.29 -0.32
CA ASP A 177 -19.49 -7.80 -0.39
C ASP A 177 -19.60 -6.35 0.09
N ASN A 178 -20.21 -6.15 1.25
CA ASN A 178 -20.41 -4.86 1.89
C ASN A 178 -19.70 -4.78 3.25
N ARG A 179 -18.51 -5.38 3.34
CA ARG A 179 -17.71 -5.43 4.55
C ARG A 179 -16.25 -5.13 4.25
N ILE A 180 -15.61 -4.35 5.13
CA ILE A 180 -14.16 -4.24 5.19
C ILE A 180 -13.67 -5.26 6.22
N ILE A 181 -12.77 -6.13 5.80
CA ILE A 181 -12.10 -7.11 6.64
C ILE A 181 -10.67 -6.63 6.85
N ILE A 182 -10.26 -6.45 8.09
CA ILE A 182 -8.96 -5.88 8.47
C ILE A 182 -8.22 -6.89 9.33
N LEU A 183 -7.00 -7.21 8.92
CA LEU A 183 -6.06 -7.97 9.72
C LEU A 183 -5.19 -6.97 10.48
N ASP A 184 -5.20 -7.00 11.81
CA ASP A 184 -4.34 -6.15 12.64
C ASP A 184 -3.42 -6.96 13.55
N LYS A 185 -2.37 -6.27 14.01
CA LYS A 185 -1.57 -6.65 15.16
C LYS A 185 -1.82 -5.60 16.26
N PRO A 186 -2.34 -5.99 17.43
CA PRO A 186 -2.57 -5.06 18.53
C PRO A 186 -1.30 -4.31 18.94
N ALA A 187 -1.47 -3.16 19.62
CA ALA A 187 -0.34 -2.41 20.16
C ALA A 187 0.55 -3.32 21.04
N LEU A 188 1.86 -3.27 20.83
CA LEU A 188 2.87 -4.15 21.46
C LEU A 188 2.68 -5.67 21.16
N GLY A 189 1.78 -6.02 20.26
CA GLY A 189 1.45 -7.41 19.92
C GLY A 189 0.63 -8.13 20.99
N ILE A 190 0.03 -7.42 21.95
CA ILE A 190 -0.63 -8.01 23.13
C ILE A 190 -2.15 -7.87 23.04
N LYS A 191 -2.85 -9.01 23.08
CA LYS A 191 -4.31 -9.13 23.24
C LYS A 191 -4.66 -9.16 24.73
N PHE A 192 -4.86 -8.00 25.35
CA PHE A 192 -5.18 -7.92 26.78
C PHE A 192 -6.40 -8.76 27.22
N LYS A 193 -7.39 -8.93 26.34
CA LYS A 193 -8.55 -9.81 26.59
C LYS A 193 -8.17 -11.29 26.75
N ASN A 194 -7.08 -11.73 26.11
CA ASN A 194 -6.61 -13.11 26.15
C ASN A 194 -5.78 -13.39 27.42
N ILE A 195 -5.10 -12.38 27.97
CA ILE A 195 -4.41 -12.47 29.27
C ILE A 195 -5.40 -12.88 30.37
N LEU A 196 -6.56 -12.24 30.43
CA LEU A 196 -7.61 -12.54 31.41
C LEU A 196 -8.21 -13.94 31.24
N LYS A 197 -8.01 -14.57 30.08
CA LYS A 197 -8.53 -15.90 29.75
C LYS A 197 -7.46 -17.00 29.79
N GLY A 198 -6.19 -16.66 30.09
CA GLY A 198 -5.07 -17.60 30.03
C GLY A 198 -4.70 -18.08 28.63
N GLU A 199 -5.18 -17.39 27.59
CA GLU A 199 -4.87 -17.69 26.19
C GLU A 199 -3.59 -16.97 25.74
N ASN A 200 -2.97 -17.43 24.64
CA ASN A 200 -1.80 -16.75 24.08
C ASN A 200 -2.13 -15.28 23.78
N PRO A 201 -1.46 -14.32 24.44
CA PRO A 201 -1.73 -12.91 24.25
C PRO A 201 -1.12 -12.38 22.96
N ILE A 202 -0.22 -13.13 22.32
CA ILE A 202 0.43 -12.72 21.08
C ILE A 202 -0.37 -13.25 19.89
N GLY A 203 -0.75 -12.35 18.98
CA GLY A 203 -1.31 -12.75 17.70
C GLY A 203 -1.97 -11.61 16.95
N THR A 204 -2.42 -11.91 15.74
CA THR A 204 -3.21 -11.01 14.91
C THR A 204 -4.69 -11.12 15.25
N VAL A 205 -5.44 -10.04 15.05
CA VAL A 205 -6.90 -10.02 15.16
C VAL A 205 -7.48 -9.75 13.77
N LEU A 206 -8.66 -10.31 13.50
CA LEU A 206 -9.41 -10.06 12.29
C LEU A 206 -10.66 -9.27 12.68
N TYR A 207 -10.72 -8.01 12.30
CA TYR A 207 -11.92 -7.19 12.46
C TYR A 207 -12.75 -7.19 11.17
N ILE A 208 -14.06 -7.23 11.32
CA ILE A 208 -15.01 -7.19 10.20
C ILE A 208 -15.97 -6.03 10.46
N TYR A 209 -15.90 -5.01 9.62
CA TYR A 209 -16.74 -3.83 9.71
C TYR A 209 -17.75 -3.81 8.56
N PRO A 210 -19.04 -3.56 8.82
CA PRO A 210 -19.99 -3.31 7.74
C PRO A 210 -19.69 -1.96 7.09
N LEU A 211 -19.68 -1.92 5.76
CA LEU A 211 -19.77 -0.69 4.99
C LEU A 211 -21.21 -0.19 5.08
N LYS A 212 -21.52 0.67 6.06
CA LYS A 212 -22.86 1.27 6.13
C LYS A 212 -23.11 2.12 4.88
N GLY A 213 -24.34 2.03 4.37
CA GLY A 213 -24.78 2.47 3.05
C GLY A 213 -24.10 3.74 2.54
N ARG A 214 -23.57 3.63 1.33
CA ARG A 214 -23.26 4.75 0.45
C ARG A 214 -24.43 4.97 -0.49
#